data_AF-A0A1F5EA77-F1
#
_entry.id   AF-A0A1F5EA77-F1
#
_cell.length_a   1.000
_cell.length_b   1.000
_cell.length_c   1.000
_cell.angle_alpha   90.00
_cell.angle_beta   90.00
_cell.angle_gamma   90.00
#
_symmetry.space_group_name_H-M   'P 1'
#
loop_
_entity.id
_entity.type
_entity.pdbx_description
1 polymer ?
#
loop_
_entity_poly.entity_id
_entity_poly.type
_entity_poly.pdbx_seq_one_letter_code
_entity_poly.pdbx_strand_id
1 'polypeptide(L)'
;MLDLLPMAAFLRHNLARLALAVFFVFAVYSNARLIIRNHEIGSRLDSAKQKTAELETQKKKLELLIDYYKTATYKELEARRRLGLRKTNEKVLLVKGLPKEPSSGSIVSDQIYHDAAPVREKPESSLSKWWKYFFGS
;
A
#
# COMPACT_ATOMS: atom_id res chain seq x y z
N MET A 1 52.20 -42.29 50.12
CA MET A 1 50.98 -42.78 49.45
C MET A 1 49.97 -41.63 49.55
N LEU A 2 50.02 -40.68 48.59
CA LEU A 2 49.19 -39.48 48.62
C LEU A 2 47.88 -39.76 47.86
N ASP A 3 46.75 -39.49 48.52
CA ASP A 3 45.41 -39.63 47.97
C ASP A 3 45.16 -38.61 46.84
N LEU A 4 45.36 -39.06 45.59
CA LEU A 4 45.02 -38.30 44.38
C LEU A 4 43.58 -38.54 43.89
N LEU A 5 42.84 -39.43 44.54
CA LEU A 5 41.46 -39.81 44.21
C LEU A 5 40.40 -38.66 44.31
N PRO A 6 40.40 -37.78 45.33
CA PRO A 6 39.34 -36.76 45.46
C PRO A 6 39.47 -35.62 44.44
N MET A 7 40.70 -35.34 43.97
CA MET A 7 40.98 -34.27 43.00
C MET A 7 40.37 -34.60 41.61
N ALA A 8 40.48 -35.85 41.17
CA ALA A 8 39.96 -36.31 39.88
C ALA A 8 38.42 -36.28 39.82
N ALA A 9 37.75 -36.61 40.93
CA ALA A 9 36.29 -36.55 41.03
C ALA A 9 35.76 -35.11 40.95
N PHE A 10 36.44 -34.16 41.60
CA PHE A 10 36.13 -32.74 41.53
C PHE A 10 36.33 -32.18 40.11
N LEU A 11 37.45 -32.52 39.45
CA LEU A 11 37.68 -32.14 38.05
C LEU A 11 36.60 -32.69 37.11
N ARG A 12 36.20 -33.95 37.26
CA ARG A 12 35.16 -34.58 36.41
C ARG A 12 33.80 -33.89 36.54
N HIS A 13 33.41 -33.51 37.75
CA HIS A 13 32.14 -32.81 37.99
C HIS A 13 32.17 -31.36 37.48
N ASN A 14 33.32 -30.69 37.53
CA ASN A 14 33.50 -29.36 36.96
C ASN A 14 33.46 -29.41 35.43
N LEU A 15 34.12 -30.42 34.82
CA LEU A 15 34.08 -30.64 33.39
C LEU A 15 32.67 -30.95 32.88
N ALA A 16 31.92 -31.79 33.59
CA ALA A 16 30.54 -32.13 33.24
C ALA A 16 29.62 -30.89 33.27
N ARG A 17 29.75 -30.03 34.29
CA ARG A 17 29.00 -28.76 34.36
C ARG A 17 29.36 -27.82 33.22
N LEU A 18 30.64 -27.73 32.86
CA LEU A 18 31.11 -26.89 31.77
C LEU A 18 30.62 -27.40 30.41
N ALA A 19 30.67 -28.71 30.17
CA ALA A 19 30.12 -29.34 28.98
C ALA A 19 28.60 -29.11 28.85
N LEU A 20 27.86 -29.21 29.96
CA LEU A 20 26.43 -28.92 29.98
C LEU A 20 26.13 -27.45 29.67
N ALA A 21 26.92 -26.51 30.21
CA ALA A 21 26.78 -25.10 29.91
C ALA A 21 27.06 -24.79 28.43
N VAL A 22 28.12 -25.38 27.86
CA VAL A 22 28.46 -25.23 26.44
C VAL A 22 27.36 -25.81 25.54
N PHE A 23 26.83 -26.99 25.88
CA PHE A 23 25.71 -27.59 25.17
C PHE A 23 24.47 -26.70 25.21
N PHE A 24 24.16 -26.13 26.38
CA PHE A 24 23.02 -25.23 26.53
C PHE A 24 23.17 -23.95 25.70
N VAL A 25 24.35 -23.32 25.71
CA VAL A 25 24.66 -22.15 24.88
C VAL A 25 24.55 -22.49 23.39
N PHE A 26 25.09 -23.64 22.97
CA PHE A 26 24.99 -24.12 21.59
C PHE A 26 23.53 -24.36 21.17
N ALA A 27 22.72 -24.97 22.04
CA ALA A 27 21.30 -25.20 21.79
C ALA A 27 20.53 -23.88 21.66
N VAL A 28 20.77 -22.89 22.53
CA VAL A 28 20.13 -21.57 22.41
C VAL A 28 20.55 -20.88 21.10
N TYR A 29 21.85 -20.92 20.78
CA TYR A 29 22.38 -20.30 19.56
C TYR A 29 21.81 -20.92 18.28
N SER A 30 21.68 -22.25 18.23
CA SER A 30 21.15 -22.95 17.06
C SER A 30 19.66 -22.64 16.82
N ASN A 31 18.88 -22.48 17.89
CA ASN A 31 17.45 -22.20 17.83
C ASN A 31 17.12 -20.72 17.55
N ALA A 32 18.00 -19.79 17.92
CA ALA A 32 17.78 -18.35 17.72
C ALA A 32 17.52 -17.98 16.24
N ARG A 33 18.21 -18.63 15.30
CA ARG A 33 18.03 -18.37 13.85
C ARG A 33 16.67 -18.85 13.34
N LEU A 34 16.12 -19.91 13.91
CA LEU A 34 14.81 -20.46 13.53
C LEU A 34 13.68 -19.52 13.94
N ILE A 35 13.77 -18.94 15.14
CA ILE A 35 12.74 -18.03 15.69
C ILE A 35 12.65 -16.76 14.83
N ILE A 36 13.79 -16.16 14.48
CA ILE A 36 13.82 -14.94 13.64
C ILE A 36 13.20 -15.21 12.26
N ARG A 37 13.60 -16.32 11.62
CA ARG A 37 13.06 -16.70 10.29
C ARG A 37 11.57 -16.96 10.34
N ASN A 38 11.08 -17.64 11.38
CA ASN A 38 9.66 -17.94 11.52
C ASN A 38 8.82 -16.66 11.64
N HIS A 39 9.31 -15.66 12.38
CA HIS A 39 8.64 -14.37 12.51
C HIS A 39 8.60 -13.59 11.19
N GLU A 40 9.70 -13.57 10.43
CA GLU A 40 9.72 -12.95 9.09
C GLU A 40 8.79 -13.63 8.10
N ILE A 41 8.69 -14.97 8.14
CA ILE A 41 7.79 -15.70 7.25
C ILE A 41 6.33 -15.40 7.59
N GLY A 42 5.98 -15.34 8.89
CA GLY A 42 4.65 -14.96 9.35
C GLY A 42 4.24 -13.57 8.87
N SER A 43 5.10 -12.57 9.07
CA SER A 43 4.80 -11.19 8.66
C SER A 43 4.65 -11.03 7.14
N ARG A 44 5.46 -11.75 6.35
CA ARG A 44 5.34 -11.81 4.89
C ARG A 44 4.03 -12.46 4.45
N LEU A 45 3.62 -13.54 5.10
CA LEU A 45 2.36 -14.23 4.80
C LEU A 45 1.16 -13.33 5.10
N ASP A 46 1.17 -12.65 6.25
CA ASP A 46 0.08 -11.73 6.63
C ASP A 46 0.00 -10.52 5.69
N SER A 47 1.15 -9.95 5.35
CA SER A 47 1.22 -8.86 4.36
C SER A 47 0.70 -9.30 2.99
N ALA A 48 1.05 -10.52 2.55
CA ALA A 48 0.56 -11.06 1.29
C ALA A 48 -0.96 -11.26 1.32
N LYS A 49 -1.51 -11.82 2.40
CA LYS A 49 -2.96 -12.00 2.60
C LYS A 49 -3.72 -10.67 2.61
N GLN A 50 -3.16 -9.65 3.27
CA GLN A 50 -3.76 -8.32 3.29
C GLN A 50 -3.81 -7.71 1.89
N LYS A 51 -2.71 -7.81 1.13
CA LYS A 51 -2.66 -7.34 -0.27
C LYS A 51 -3.67 -8.05 -1.16
N THR A 52 -3.85 -9.36 -1.01
CA THR A 52 -4.85 -10.08 -1.81
C THR A 52 -6.27 -9.64 -1.47
N ALA A 53 -6.60 -9.48 -0.18
CA ALA A 53 -7.91 -9.00 0.25
C ALA A 53 -8.20 -7.57 -0.23
N GLU A 54 -7.18 -6.71 -0.21
CA GLU A 54 -7.28 -5.36 -0.76
C GLU A 54 -7.55 -5.38 -2.28
N LEU A 55 -6.77 -6.16 -3.04
CA LEU A 55 -6.96 -6.30 -4.48
C LEU A 55 -8.34 -6.85 -4.85
N GLU A 56 -8.85 -7.84 -4.11
CA GLU A 56 -10.21 -8.36 -4.33
C GLU A 56 -11.26 -7.28 -4.09
N THR A 57 -11.08 -6.45 -3.06
CA THR A 57 -11.98 -5.33 -2.77
C THR A 57 -11.93 -4.27 -3.87
N GLN A 58 -10.73 -3.92 -4.34
CA GLN A 58 -10.54 -2.99 -5.46
C GLN A 58 -11.18 -3.53 -6.75
N LYS A 59 -11.01 -4.82 -7.03
CA LYS A 59 -11.64 -5.49 -8.18
C LYS A 59 -13.16 -5.38 -8.10
N LYS A 60 -13.79 -5.75 -6.98
CA LYS A 60 -15.25 -5.66 -6.80
C LYS A 60 -15.76 -4.22 -6.97
N LYS A 61 -15.03 -3.24 -6.43
CA LYS A 61 -15.36 -1.82 -6.60
C LYS A 61 -15.33 -1.40 -8.08
N LEU A 62 -14.32 -1.86 -8.81
CA LEU A 62 -14.17 -1.54 -10.23
C LEU A 62 -15.26 -2.20 -11.08
N GLU A 63 -15.60 -3.45 -10.80
CA GLU A 63 -16.71 -4.16 -11.43
C GLU A 63 -18.04 -3.43 -11.22
N LEU A 64 -18.33 -3.01 -9.99
CA LEU A 64 -19.52 -2.21 -9.67
C LEU A 64 -19.55 -0.89 -10.46
N LEU A 65 -18.41 -0.22 -10.60
CA LEU A 65 -18.31 1.03 -11.35
C LEU A 65 -18.55 0.83 -12.85
N ILE A 66 -17.98 -0.24 -13.41
CA ILE A 66 -18.21 -0.65 -14.80
C ILE A 66 -19.70 -0.90 -15.02
N ASP A 67 -20.36 -1.62 -14.11
CA ASP A 67 -21.78 -1.93 -14.23
C ASP A 67 -22.66 -0.69 -14.08
N TYR A 68 -22.32 0.22 -13.16
CA TYR A 68 -22.95 1.53 -13.06
C TYR A 68 -22.88 2.31 -14.39
N TYR A 69 -21.73 2.35 -15.05
CA TYR A 69 -21.58 3.02 -16.35
C TYR A 69 -22.35 2.35 -17.49
N LYS A 70 -22.64 1.05 -17.40
CA LYS A 70 -23.49 0.35 -18.37
C LYS A 70 -24.97 0.72 -18.23
N THR A 71 -25.41 1.21 -17.07
CA THR A 71 -26.82 1.51 -16.80
C THR A 71 -27.38 2.55 -17.78
N ALA A 72 -28.66 2.41 -18.12
CA ALA A 72 -29.37 3.36 -18.97
C ALA A 72 -29.41 4.77 -18.36
N THR A 73 -29.54 4.86 -17.04
CA THR A 73 -29.56 6.12 -16.30
C THR A 73 -28.25 6.89 -16.44
N TYR A 74 -27.10 6.21 -16.33
CA TYR A 74 -25.81 6.85 -16.53
C TYR A 74 -25.64 7.34 -17.97
N LYS A 75 -25.97 6.50 -18.96
CA LYS A 75 -25.92 6.87 -20.38
C LYS A 75 -26.81 8.07 -20.69
N GLU A 76 -28.01 8.12 -20.13
CA GLU A 76 -28.93 9.23 -20.28
C GLU A 76 -28.39 10.51 -19.64
N LEU A 77 -27.80 10.42 -18.45
CA LEU A 77 -27.21 11.56 -17.76
C LEU A 77 -26.03 12.14 -18.54
N GLU A 78 -25.13 11.28 -19.06
CA GLU A 78 -24.03 11.72 -19.91
C GLU A 78 -24.53 12.27 -21.26
N ALA A 79 -25.54 11.67 -21.90
CA ALA A 79 -26.15 12.21 -23.12
C ALA A 79 -26.75 13.61 -22.89
N ARG A 80 -27.42 13.83 -21.75
CA ARG A 80 -27.91 15.16 -21.33
C ARG A 80 -26.77 16.15 -21.12
N ARG A 81 -25.72 15.76 -20.41
CA ARG A 81 -24.58 16.63 -20.08
C ARG A 81 -23.73 16.99 -21.29
N ARG A 82 -23.42 16.01 -22.14
CA ARG A 82 -22.46 16.14 -23.25
C ARG A 82 -23.10 16.62 -24.53
N LEU A 83 -24.32 16.17 -24.80
CA LEU A 83 -24.99 16.38 -26.08
C LEU A 83 -26.24 17.26 -25.95
N GLY A 84 -26.59 17.68 -24.72
CA GLY A 84 -27.84 18.43 -24.48
C GLY A 84 -29.10 17.65 -24.82
N LEU A 85 -28.99 16.32 -25.00
CA LEU A 85 -30.09 15.48 -25.48
C LEU A 85 -31.15 15.31 -24.39
N ARG A 86 -32.40 15.18 -24.80
CA ARG A 86 -33.55 15.01 -23.89
C ARG A 86 -34.36 13.80 -24.31
N LYS A 87 -35.11 13.23 -23.37
CA LYS A 87 -36.03 12.14 -23.72
C LYS A 87 -37.12 12.70 -24.64
N THR A 88 -37.54 11.88 -25.60
CA THR A 88 -38.59 12.22 -26.57
C THR A 88 -39.92 12.64 -25.94
N ASN A 89 -40.20 12.17 -24.71
CA ASN A 89 -41.43 12.49 -23.98
C ASN A 89 -41.26 13.63 -22.94
N GLU A 90 -40.14 14.35 -22.94
CA GLU A 90 -39.85 15.40 -21.96
C GLU A 90 -40.27 16.79 -22.50
N LYS A 91 -41.18 17.48 -21.80
CA LYS A 91 -41.58 18.87 -22.13
C LYS A 91 -40.71 19.88 -21.41
N VAL A 92 -40.11 20.78 -22.17
CA VAL A 92 -39.28 21.88 -21.66
C VAL A 92 -40.13 23.11 -21.47
N LEU A 93 -40.22 23.62 -20.24
CA LEU A 93 -40.86 24.90 -19.97
C LEU A 93 -39.76 25.97 -19.86
N LEU A 94 -39.75 26.91 -20.81
CA LEU A 94 -38.86 28.07 -20.74
C LEU A 94 -39.53 29.13 -19.85
N VAL A 95 -39.10 29.26 -18.61
CA VAL A 95 -39.59 30.31 -17.70
C VAL A 95 -38.86 31.61 -18.04
N LYS A 96 -39.57 32.59 -18.61
CA LYS A 96 -39.03 33.95 -18.84
C LYS A 96 -39.04 34.71 -17.52
N GLY A 97 -37.90 35.29 -17.13
CA GLY A 97 -37.77 36.17 -15.95
C GLY A 97 -36.91 35.64 -14.80
N LEU A 98 -36.38 34.41 -14.89
CA LEU A 98 -35.32 33.94 -14.01
C LEU A 98 -33.96 34.36 -14.58
N PRO A 99 -33.00 34.82 -13.76
CA PRO A 99 -31.64 35.01 -14.21
C PRO A 99 -31.16 33.67 -14.79
N LYS A 100 -30.73 33.73 -16.05
CA LYS A 100 -30.28 32.58 -16.83
C LYS A 100 -29.05 32.01 -16.10
N GLU A 101 -29.20 30.93 -15.35
CA GLU A 101 -28.02 30.14 -14.98
C GLU A 101 -27.32 29.74 -16.28
N PRO A 102 -26.00 29.95 -16.40
CA PRO A 102 -25.29 29.73 -17.64
C PRO A 102 -25.43 28.26 -18.02
N SER A 103 -26.25 28.02 -19.04
CA SER A 103 -26.29 26.77 -19.80
C SER A 103 -24.85 26.39 -20.15
N SER A 104 -24.35 25.28 -19.59
CA SER A 104 -23.04 24.68 -19.88
C SER A 104 -22.94 24.21 -21.33
N GLY A 105 -22.88 25.17 -22.24
CA GLY A 105 -22.82 24.97 -23.68
C GLY A 105 -22.35 26.24 -24.35
N SER A 106 -21.25 26.82 -23.88
CA SER A 106 -20.47 27.84 -24.58
C SER A 106 -19.12 28.00 -23.90
N ILE A 107 -18.08 27.64 -24.66
CA ILE A 107 -16.69 28.07 -24.54
C ILE A 107 -16.07 27.76 -23.18
N VAL A 108 -15.33 26.65 -23.13
CA VAL A 108 -14.18 26.52 -22.22
C VAL A 108 -13.29 27.71 -22.52
N SER A 109 -13.45 28.78 -21.73
CA SER A 109 -12.50 29.87 -21.65
C SER A 109 -11.18 29.24 -21.22
N ASP A 110 -10.17 29.39 -22.06
CA ASP A 110 -8.79 28.94 -21.92
C ASP A 110 -8.05 29.67 -20.77
N GLN A 111 -8.77 30.03 -19.71
CA GLN A 111 -8.34 30.90 -18.62
C GLN A 111 -8.42 30.24 -17.24
N ILE A 112 -8.82 28.96 -17.16
CA ILE A 112 -8.74 28.18 -15.92
C ILE A 112 -7.34 27.54 -15.73
N TYR A 113 -6.43 27.68 -16.70
CA TYR A 113 -5.08 27.09 -16.63
C TYR A 113 -3.94 28.05 -16.25
N HIS A 114 -4.21 29.31 -15.88
CA HIS A 114 -3.15 30.26 -15.56
C HIS A 114 -2.89 30.53 -14.07
N ASP A 115 -3.63 29.92 -13.14
CA ASP A 115 -3.43 30.12 -11.70
C ASP A 115 -2.83 28.92 -10.93
N ALA A 116 -2.31 27.94 -11.67
CA ALA A 116 -1.38 26.97 -11.13
C ALA A 116 -0.09 27.05 -11.92
N ALA A 117 0.68 28.12 -11.74
CA ALA A 117 2.10 28.01 -12.00
C ALA A 117 2.60 26.84 -11.14
N PRO A 118 3.10 25.72 -11.72
CA PRO A 118 3.82 24.77 -10.91
C PRO A 118 4.97 25.56 -10.29
N VAL A 119 5.07 25.55 -8.96
CA VAL A 119 6.33 25.88 -8.32
C VAL A 119 7.36 25.05 -9.06
N ARG A 120 8.23 25.72 -9.83
CA ARG A 120 9.40 25.07 -10.42
C ARG A 120 10.24 24.66 -9.22
N GLU A 121 9.99 23.47 -8.70
CA GLU A 121 10.99 22.78 -7.92
C GLU A 121 12.22 22.71 -8.81
N LYS A 122 13.31 23.30 -8.34
CA LYS A 122 14.59 23.31 -9.04
C LYS A 122 14.85 21.88 -9.53
N PRO A 123 15.34 21.68 -10.77
CA PRO A 123 15.64 20.35 -11.24
C PRO A 123 16.68 19.76 -10.30
N GLU A 124 16.23 18.87 -9.42
CA GLU A 124 17.14 18.07 -8.62
C GLU A 124 18.05 17.35 -9.61
N SER A 125 19.35 17.53 -9.41
CA SER A 125 20.36 16.94 -10.27
C SER A 125 20.13 15.44 -10.32
N SER A 126 20.33 14.83 -11.48
CA SER A 126 20.15 13.38 -11.64
C SER A 126 20.91 12.57 -10.58
N LEU A 127 22.03 13.09 -10.09
CA LEU A 127 22.86 12.50 -9.05
C LEU A 127 22.21 12.43 -7.66
N SER A 128 21.41 13.44 -7.24
CA SER A 128 20.75 13.40 -5.93
C SER A 128 19.71 12.27 -5.86
N LYS A 129 19.04 12.00 -6.98
CA LYS A 129 18.05 10.92 -7.11
C LYS A 129 18.67 9.54 -6.95
N TRP A 130 19.83 9.31 -7.55
CA TRP A 130 20.56 8.04 -7.42
C TRP A 130 21.03 7.81 -5.98
N TRP A 131 21.55 8.85 -5.32
CA TRP A 131 21.98 8.73 -3.94
C TRP A 131 20.84 8.36 -3.00
N LYS A 132 19.68 9.01 -3.15
CA LYS A 132 18.48 8.69 -2.38
C LYS A 132 17.97 7.27 -2.65
N TYR A 133 18.06 6.79 -3.90
CA TYR A 133 17.69 5.42 -4.24
C TYR A 133 18.57 4.37 -3.55
N PHE A 134 19.88 4.61 -3.45
CA PHE A 134 20.80 3.64 -2.86
C PHE A 134 20.94 3.73 -1.33
N PHE A 135 20.68 4.89 -0.72
CA PHE A 135 21.00 5.14 0.70
C PHE A 135 19.89 5.83 1.50
N GLY A 136 18.74 6.13 0.91
CA GLY A 136 17.60 6.72 1.61
C GLY A 136 16.66 5.65 2.17
N SER A 137 16.73 5.43 3.49
CA SER A 137 15.72 4.68 4.26
C SER A 137 14.51 5.55 4.60
#